data_AF-V9W9J7-F1
#
_entry.id   AF-V9W9J7-F1
#
_cell.length_a   1.000
_cell.length_b   1.000
_cell.length_c   1.000
_cell.angle_alpha   90.00
_cell.angle_beta   90.00
_cell.angle_gamma   90.00
#
_symmetry.space_group_name_H-M   'P 1'
#
loop_
_entity.id
_entity.type
_entity.pdbx_description
1 polymer ?
#
loop_
_entity_poly.entity_id
_entity_poly.type
_entity_poly.pdbx_seq_one_letter_code
_entity_poly.pdbx_strand_id
1 'polypeptide(L)'
;MLYLEGTKWLFTGDMGKEEERELLQQPELLPEKEVDVLKVAHHGSKTSTSPEWLDYWKPKLALISAGVNNRYGHPSPDILERLEQRQIPVLRTDLLGEVEVQVKNGNISYRSKM
;
A
#
# COMPACT_ATOMS: atom_id res chain seq x y z
N MET A 1 10.97 -1.19 -5.50
CA MET A 1 10.44 0.18 -5.68
C MET A 1 10.31 0.47 -7.16
N LEU A 2 9.31 1.24 -7.57
CA LEU A 2 9.13 1.69 -8.95
C LEU A 2 9.12 3.23 -8.97
N TYR A 3 9.83 3.81 -9.94
CA TYR A 3 9.82 5.24 -10.22
C TYR A 3 9.10 5.47 -11.54
N LEU A 4 8.08 6.35 -11.53
CA LEU A 4 7.28 6.64 -12.72
C LEU A 4 6.96 8.13 -12.77
N GLU A 5 7.42 8.82 -13.81
CA GLU A 5 7.18 10.26 -14.03
C GLU A 5 7.33 11.14 -12.77
N GLY A 6 8.39 10.91 -11.99
CA GLY A 6 8.68 11.67 -10.77
C GLY A 6 7.92 11.22 -9.51
N THR A 7 7.20 10.10 -9.56
CA THR A 7 6.51 9.51 -8.40
C THR A 7 7.18 8.22 -7.94
N LYS A 8 7.12 7.95 -6.63
CA LYS A 8 7.70 6.77 -5.97
C LYS A 8 6.63 5.77 -5.54
N TRP A 9 6.82 4.52 -5.92
CA TRP A 9 5.86 3.44 -5.71
C TRP A 9 6.49 2.27 -4.98
N LEU A 10 5.82 1.83 -3.92
CA LEU A 10 6.23 0.67 -3.14
C LEU A 10 5.31 -0.52 -3.42
N PHE A 11 5.91 -1.58 -3.94
CA PHE A 11 5.28 -2.88 -4.13
C PHE A 11 6.01 -3.89 -3.26
N THR A 12 5.32 -4.39 -2.23
CA THR A 12 5.87 -5.32 -1.23
C THR A 12 5.41 -6.76 -1.44
N GLY A 13 4.62 -7.03 -2.48
CA GLY A 13 4.02 -8.34 -2.71
C GLY A 13 3.16 -8.76 -1.51
N ASP A 14 3.47 -9.93 -0.96
CA ASP A 14 2.78 -10.56 0.17
C ASP A 14 3.62 -10.61 1.45
N MET A 15 4.62 -9.72 1.54
CA MET A 15 5.52 -9.57 2.69
C MET A 15 4.76 -9.43 4.01
N GLY A 16 5.24 -10.13 5.05
CA GLY A 16 4.69 -10.09 6.39
C GLY A 16 5.41 -9.09 7.29
N LYS A 17 4.92 -8.95 8.53
CA LYS A 17 5.50 -8.05 9.54
C LYS A 17 6.91 -8.43 9.97
N GLU A 18 7.28 -9.71 9.88
CA GLU A 18 8.63 -10.16 10.27
C GLU A 18 9.66 -9.63 9.27
N GLU A 19 9.39 -9.80 7.97
CA GLU A 19 10.25 -9.28 6.91
C GLU A 19 10.26 -7.75 6.88
N GLU A 20 9.13 -7.08 7.13
CA GLU A 20 9.07 -5.63 7.31
C GLU A 20 10.03 -5.17 8.43
N ARG A 21 9.99 -5.84 9.58
CA ARG A 21 10.83 -5.51 10.73
C ARG A 21 12.32 -5.74 10.42
N GLU A 22 12.65 -6.84 9.76
CA GLU A 22 14.04 -7.13 9.36
C GLU A 22 14.59 -6.08 8.41
N LEU A 23 13.78 -5.60 7.45
CA LEU A 23 14.17 -4.52 6.55
C LEU A 23 14.32 -3.18 7.28
N LEU A 24 13.42 -2.86 8.22
CA LEU A 24 13.52 -1.65 9.03
C LEU A 24 14.77 -1.63 9.94
N GLN A 25 15.31 -2.79 10.30
CA GLN A 25 16.56 -2.93 11.05
C GLN A 25 17.82 -2.78 10.18
N GLN A 26 17.67 -2.76 8.85
CA GLN A 26 18.73 -2.62 7.86
C GLN A 26 18.50 -1.36 7.02
N PRO A 27 18.62 -0.16 7.62
CA PRO A 27 18.31 1.11 6.95
C PRO A 27 19.14 1.36 5.68
N GLU A 28 20.31 0.74 5.55
CA GLU A 28 21.12 0.75 4.34
C GLU A 28 20.44 0.07 3.13
N LEU A 29 19.54 -0.87 3.38
CA LEU A 29 18.71 -1.51 2.35
C LEU A 29 17.47 -0.69 1.99
N LEU A 30 17.14 0.30 2.84
CA LEU A 30 16.04 1.24 2.66
C LEU A 30 16.61 2.68 2.56
N PRO A 31 17.34 3.03 1.49
CA PRO A 31 17.95 4.35 1.37
C PRO A 31 16.90 5.46 1.20
N GLU A 32 15.70 5.09 0.75
CA GLU A 32 14.59 5.99 0.49
C GLU A 32 13.63 6.03 1.67
N LYS A 33 13.14 7.22 1.96
CA LYS A 33 12.03 7.44 2.88
C LYS A 33 10.89 8.07 2.11
N GLU A 34 9.68 7.76 2.53
CA GLU A 34 8.45 8.29 1.94
C GLU A 34 8.18 7.82 0.50
N VAL A 35 6.94 7.44 0.21
CA VAL A 35 6.49 7.05 -1.14
C VAL A 35 5.16 7.71 -1.46
N ASP A 36 4.87 7.89 -2.75
CA ASP A 36 3.59 8.47 -3.16
C ASP A 36 2.49 7.42 -3.13
N VAL A 37 2.79 6.19 -3.57
CA VAL A 37 1.82 5.09 -3.59
C VAL A 37 2.40 3.84 -2.93
N LEU A 38 1.65 3.26 -2.01
CA LEU A 38 1.87 1.92 -1.47
C LEU A 38 0.83 0.97 -2.04
N LYS A 39 1.27 -0.09 -2.73
CA LYS A 39 0.44 -1.29 -2.84
C LYS A 39 0.52 -2.01 -1.51
N VAL A 40 -0.60 -2.09 -0.80
CA VAL A 40 -0.69 -2.71 0.53
C VAL A 40 -0.28 -4.17 0.44
N ALA A 41 0.61 -4.59 1.34
CA ALA A 41 1.16 -5.94 1.35
C ALA A 41 0.03 -6.98 1.53
N HIS A 42 0.19 -8.14 0.92
CA HIS A 42 -0.61 -9.34 1.22
C HIS A 42 -2.12 -9.09 1.20
N HIS A 43 -2.60 -8.34 0.20
CA HIS A 43 -4.01 -8.00 0.03
C HIS A 43 -4.66 -7.26 1.22
N GLY A 44 -3.87 -6.74 2.17
CA GLY A 44 -4.37 -6.19 3.43
C GLY A 44 -4.57 -7.21 4.54
N SER A 45 -3.78 -8.29 4.56
CA SER A 45 -3.73 -9.22 5.68
C SER A 45 -3.27 -8.53 6.98
N LYS A 46 -3.89 -8.89 8.12
CA LYS A 46 -3.54 -8.37 9.45
C LYS A 46 -2.09 -8.67 9.88
N THR A 47 -1.46 -9.66 9.24
CA THR A 47 -0.07 -10.10 9.46
C THR A 47 0.95 -9.36 8.59
N SER A 48 0.53 -8.30 7.91
CA SER A 48 1.35 -7.44 7.07
C SER A 48 1.08 -5.96 7.38
N THR A 49 1.75 -5.06 6.66
CA THR A 49 1.59 -3.61 6.69
C THR A 49 1.50 -3.11 8.14
N SER A 50 2.58 -3.32 8.87
CA SER A 50 2.73 -2.89 10.26
C SER A 50 2.62 -1.37 10.41
N PRO A 51 2.22 -0.87 11.60
CA PRO A 51 2.28 0.55 11.92
C PRO A 51 3.65 1.17 11.61
N GLU A 52 4.73 0.50 12.01
CA GLU A 52 6.12 0.95 11.81
C GLU A 52 6.48 1.05 10.33
N TRP A 53 5.99 0.10 9.51
CA TRP A 53 6.16 0.14 8.06
C TRP A 53 5.46 1.35 7.44
N LEU A 54 4.23 1.64 7.88
CA LEU A 54 3.49 2.82 7.42
C LEU A 54 4.14 4.13 7.90
N ASP A 55 4.69 4.16 9.11
CA ASP A 55 5.34 5.36 9.68
C ASP A 55 6.68 5.66 9.00
N TYR A 56 7.39 4.62 8.55
CA TYR A 56 8.62 4.77 7.77
C TYR A 56 8.33 5.28 6.35
N TRP A 57 7.37 4.65 5.66
CA TRP A 57 7.09 4.92 4.25
C TRP A 57 6.09 6.03 3.98
N LYS A 58 5.31 6.46 4.97
CA LYS A 58 4.31 7.55 4.92
C LYS A 58 3.62 7.70 3.54
N PRO A 59 2.96 6.66 3.03
CA PRO A 59 2.40 6.70 1.69
C PRO A 59 1.30 7.75 1.58
N LYS A 60 1.24 8.46 0.45
CA LYS A 60 0.16 9.43 0.17
C LYS A 60 -1.12 8.78 -0.36
N LEU A 61 -1.01 7.56 -0.88
CA LEU A 61 -2.12 6.75 -1.40
C LEU A 61 -1.85 5.27 -1.13
N ALA A 62 -2.86 4.53 -0.68
CA ALA A 62 -2.81 3.08 -0.51
C ALA A 62 -3.72 2.36 -1.52
N LEU A 63 -3.16 1.36 -2.21
CA LEU A 63 -3.87 0.48 -3.13
C LEU A 63 -4.01 -0.91 -2.50
N ILE A 64 -5.25 -1.38 -2.36
CA ILE A 64 -5.56 -2.72 -1.85
C ILE A 64 -6.20 -3.54 -2.96
N SER A 65 -5.47 -4.54 -3.44
CA SER A 65 -6.03 -5.55 -4.31
C SER A 65 -6.70 -6.63 -3.46
N ALA A 66 -8.03 -6.70 -3.51
CA ALA A 66 -8.87 -7.71 -2.85
C ALA A 66 -10.07 -8.08 -3.75
N GLY A 67 -10.63 -9.27 -3.53
CA GLY A 67 -11.81 -9.75 -4.27
C GLY A 67 -13.13 -9.48 -3.54
N VAL A 68 -14.19 -9.19 -4.30
CA VAL A 68 -15.58 -9.11 -3.82
C VAL A 68 -15.95 -10.49 -3.24
N ASN A 69 -16.21 -10.59 -1.93
CA ASN A 69 -16.43 -11.85 -1.21
C ASN A 69 -15.18 -12.73 -1.00
N ASN A 70 -13.99 -12.16 -0.89
CA ASN A 70 -12.83 -12.99 -0.53
C ASN A 70 -13.06 -13.68 0.84
N ARG A 71 -12.72 -14.97 0.89
CA ARG A 71 -12.93 -15.84 2.06
C ARG A 71 -11.87 -15.67 3.15
N TYR A 72 -10.81 -14.92 2.86
CA TYR A 72 -9.70 -14.68 3.78
C TYR A 72 -9.97 -13.52 4.75
N GLY A 73 -11.02 -12.73 4.50
CA GLY A 73 -11.36 -11.55 5.31
C GLY A 73 -10.41 -10.38 5.07
N HIS A 74 -9.94 -10.21 3.84
CA HIS A 74 -9.03 -9.14 3.42
C HIS A 74 -9.76 -8.01 2.65
N PRO A 75 -9.28 -6.76 2.69
CA PRO A 75 -8.39 -6.24 3.71
C PRO A 75 -9.01 -6.41 5.10
N SER A 76 -8.18 -6.76 6.08
CA SER A 76 -8.64 -6.88 7.46
C SER A 76 -8.99 -5.49 8.05
N PRO A 77 -9.96 -5.42 8.98
CA PRO A 77 -10.32 -4.16 9.65
C PRO A 77 -9.12 -3.42 10.25
N ASP A 78 -8.20 -4.13 10.89
CA ASP A 78 -6.98 -3.56 11.47
C ASP A 78 -6.14 -2.78 10.46
N ILE A 79 -6.06 -3.25 9.20
CA ILE A 79 -5.28 -2.54 8.16
C ILE A 79 -6.00 -1.27 7.72
N LEU A 80 -7.32 -1.33 7.58
CA LEU A 80 -8.13 -0.15 7.24
C LEU A 80 -8.03 0.91 8.33
N GLU A 81 -8.11 0.50 9.60
CA GLU A 81 -7.97 1.40 10.76
C GLU A 81 -6.57 2.05 10.79
N ARG A 82 -5.49 1.28 10.59
CA ARG A 82 -4.12 1.83 10.56
C ARG A 82 -3.93 2.90 9.47
N LEU A 83 -4.54 2.69 8.30
CA LEU A 83 -4.49 3.62 7.17
C LEU A 83 -5.35 4.87 7.46
N GLU A 84 -6.55 4.68 8.02
CA GLU A 84 -7.46 5.76 8.41
C GLU A 84 -6.86 6.66 9.49
N GLN A 85 -6.27 6.09 10.54
CA GLN A 85 -5.59 6.83 11.62
C GLN A 85 -4.46 7.73 11.10
N ARG A 86 -3.84 7.37 9.97
CA ARG A 86 -2.79 8.14 9.29
C ARG A 86 -3.31 9.04 8.17
N GLN A 87 -4.64 9.09 7.99
CA GLN A 87 -5.31 9.85 6.95
C GLN A 87 -4.83 9.48 5.53
N ILE A 88 -4.47 8.20 5.32
CA ILE A 88 -4.01 7.70 4.02
C ILE A 88 -5.25 7.31 3.20
N PRO A 89 -5.53 7.97 2.06
CA PRO A 89 -6.61 7.57 1.17
C PRO A 89 -6.40 6.15 0.64
N VAL A 90 -7.49 5.39 0.53
CA VAL A 90 -7.46 3.97 0.14
C VAL A 90 -8.31 3.74 -1.11
N LEU A 91 -7.73 3.09 -2.14
CA LEU A 91 -8.49 2.51 -3.26
C LEU A 91 -8.50 0.99 -3.12
N ARG A 92 -9.68 0.38 -3.30
CA ARG A 92 -9.85 -1.06 -3.12
C ARG A 92 -10.55 -1.69 -4.32
N THR A 93 -9.97 -2.75 -4.87
CA THR A 93 -10.53 -3.43 -6.05
C THR A 93 -11.81 -4.23 -5.73
N ASP A 94 -12.05 -4.58 -4.46
CA ASP A 94 -13.30 -5.22 -4.05
C ASP A 94 -14.49 -4.25 -3.97
N LEU A 95 -14.23 -2.94 -4.00
CA LEU A 95 -15.27 -1.90 -4.03
C LEU A 95 -15.36 -1.19 -5.38
N LEU A 96 -14.25 -1.10 -6.10
CA LEU A 96 -14.11 -0.31 -7.32
C LEU A 96 -13.95 -1.17 -8.59
N GLY A 97 -13.80 -2.49 -8.45
CA GLY A 97 -13.44 -3.39 -9.53
C GLY A 97 -12.00 -3.18 -9.97
N GLU A 98 -11.78 -3.06 -11.27
CA GLU A 98 -10.49 -2.67 -11.84
C GLU A 98 -10.14 -1.24 -11.40
N VAL A 99 -8.91 -1.01 -10.95
CA VAL A 99 -8.38 0.32 -10.62
C VAL A 99 -7.16 0.59 -11.49
N GLU A 100 -7.28 1.57 -12.37
CA GLU A 100 -6.18 2.06 -13.20
C GLU A 100 -5.67 3.37 -12.59
N VAL A 101 -4.41 3.39 -12.15
CA VAL A 101 -3.78 4.62 -11.65
C VAL A 101 -2.87 5.19 -12.72
N GLN A 102 -3.08 6.46 -13.04
CA GLN A 102 -2.39 7.20 -14.08
C GLN A 102 -1.48 8.24 -13.45
N VAL A 103 -0.25 8.32 -13.93
CA VAL A 103 0.71 9.36 -13.55
C VAL A 103 0.96 10.25 -14.75
N LYS A 104 0.85 11.57 -14.54
CA LYS A 104 1.18 12.57 -15.56
C LYS A 104 1.92 13.74 -14.92
N ASN A 105 3.18 13.95 -15.28
CA ASN A 105 4.03 15.03 -14.75
C ASN A 105 4.02 15.09 -13.21
N GLY A 106 4.21 13.94 -12.55
CA GLY A 106 4.17 13.84 -11.08
C GLY A 106 2.77 13.86 -10.44
N ASN A 107 1.71 14.12 -11.21
CA ASN A 107 0.34 14.09 -10.70
C ASN A 107 -0.24 12.69 -10.80
N ILE A 108 -0.81 12.20 -9.69
CA ILE A 108 -1.48 10.91 -9.61
C ILE A 108 -3.00 11.12 -9.74
N SER A 109 -3.63 10.36 -10.62
CA SER A 109 -5.08 10.27 -10.77
C SER A 109 -5.47 8.80 -10.96
N TYR A 110 -6.75 8.46 -10.83
CA TYR A 110 -7.20 7.09 -11.06
C TYR A 110 -8.53 7.02 -11.81
N ARG A 111 -8.75 5.89 -12.47
CA ARG A 111 -10.02 5.46 -13.04
C ARG A 111 -10.38 4.11 -12.43
N SER A 112 -11.66 3.81 -12.39
CA SER A 112 -12.13 2.50 -11.96
C SER A 112 -13.27 1.97 -12.81
N LYS A 113 -13.41 0.66 -12.84
CA LYS A 113 -14.45 -0.04 -13.61
C LYS A 113 -14.89 -1.29 -12.86
N MET A 114 -16.18 -1.32 -12.48
CA MET A 114 -16.86 -2.49 -11.93
C MET A 114 -17.16 -3.55 -12.98
#